data_AF-A0A1H9NX73-F1
#
_entry.id   AF-A0A1H9NX73-F1
#
_cell.length_a   1.000
_cell.length_b   1.000
_cell.length_c   1.000
_cell.angle_alpha   90.00
_cell.angle_beta   90.00
_cell.angle_gamma   90.00
#
_symmetry.space_group_name_H-M   'P 1'
#
loop_
_entity.id
_entity.type
_entity.pdbx_description
1 polymer ?
#
loop_
_entity_poly.entity_id
_entity_poly.type
_entity_poly.pdbx_seq_one_letter_code
_entity_poly.pdbx_strand_id
1 'polypeptide(L)'
;MKNLIIKASFLVLGLAAAVGCKKDIDEKFNNPERILDPNLPGLFTAMLNNDRVAAKYWNVRTFLSQMPGVYAQTTYISNGNTIYQQSDAYSQQYWDDFYSAGGNGSGPLTVYRVMEGKFNSLSATEQANQKIIMQAAKVVLIEQAAKMVDLWGDIPYSEAGSLPANSTISNPKYDEQKALYTLFISDLASAATFFKSATTTASFAKSDILLKGDVAKWTRYANSLRLRLLMRISKTDEATARTAVLQMLGDQTNFPLVDGANSGNYNPANSDVLLQPLTTSVSDLHDAFFEGSWYATDYMLNTVMAPANDPRIPVLYDKFGRTVGGKFVQNATYRAMPVTFTTAQQESSFADYAVLDSGTFVFNSKLPGILITASEVNLLKAEAYERWGSTTNAKTAYDVALRQSVAFYYYLNSINTGAFVKVDAPTTATVDAWVNTSTAAYTGASADKLTKIYTQKWAHFGVLQSTEAWSEYRRTGFPVLTFPTNGKQTGFETPPTRLVYPAKEKSLNSANYQAVQAKDTRKTKIFWMP
;
A
#
# COMPACT_ATOMS: atom_id res chain seq x y z
N MET A 1 -30.01 67.01 9.30
CA MET A 1 -28.53 67.08 9.28
C MET A 1 -27.82 65.84 9.86
N LYS A 2 -28.31 65.19 10.94
CA LYS A 2 -27.69 63.95 11.48
C LYS A 2 -27.63 62.76 10.49
N ASN A 3 -28.63 62.59 9.63
CA ASN A 3 -28.66 61.47 8.65
C ASN A 3 -27.75 61.67 7.42
N LEU A 4 -27.28 62.90 7.15
CA LEU A 4 -26.32 63.14 6.05
C LEU A 4 -24.88 62.84 6.50
N ILE A 5 -24.54 63.13 7.75
CA ILE A 5 -23.20 62.92 8.31
C ILE A 5 -22.89 61.42 8.49
N ILE A 6 -23.89 60.61 8.87
CA ILE A 6 -23.74 59.14 8.98
C ILE A 6 -23.52 58.51 7.59
N LYS A 7 -24.29 58.94 6.58
CA LYS A 7 -24.15 58.42 5.21
C LYS A 7 -22.82 58.85 4.54
N ALA A 8 -22.33 60.05 4.82
CA ALA A 8 -21.02 60.50 4.35
C ALA A 8 -19.87 59.75 5.03
N SER A 9 -20.01 59.39 6.32
CA SER A 9 -18.99 58.64 7.06
C SER A 9 -18.86 57.18 6.59
N PHE A 10 -19.98 56.54 6.21
CA PHE A 10 -19.96 55.19 5.61
C PHE A 10 -19.40 55.18 4.18
N LEU A 11 -19.58 56.26 3.41
CA LEU A 11 -19.02 56.38 2.06
C LEU A 11 -17.49 56.60 2.09
N VAL A 12 -16.98 57.35 3.08
CA VAL A 12 -15.55 57.59 3.25
C VAL A 12 -14.82 56.36 3.84
N LEU A 13 -15.46 55.59 4.74
CA LEU A 13 -14.92 54.28 5.17
C LEU A 13 -14.95 53.23 4.05
N GLY A 14 -15.96 53.26 3.18
CA GLY A 14 -16.06 52.38 2.01
C GLY A 14 -14.96 52.63 0.96
N LEU A 15 -14.58 53.89 0.73
CA LEU A 15 -13.47 54.22 -0.16
C LEU A 15 -12.09 53.94 0.45
N ALA A 16 -11.91 54.05 1.76
CA ALA A 16 -10.65 53.68 2.42
C ALA A 16 -10.39 52.16 2.42
N ALA A 17 -11.45 51.34 2.51
CA ALA A 17 -11.33 49.88 2.41
C ALA A 17 -11.00 49.38 0.99
N ALA A 18 -11.38 50.14 -0.06
CA ALA A 18 -11.10 49.78 -1.44
C ALA A 18 -9.65 50.06 -1.88
N VAL A 19 -8.94 50.99 -1.23
CA VAL A 19 -7.54 51.32 -1.55
C VAL A 19 -6.55 50.35 -0.85
N GLY A 20 -6.95 49.76 0.28
CA GLY A 20 -6.16 48.74 0.98
C GLY A 20 -6.10 47.38 0.27
N CYS A 21 -7.22 46.92 -0.30
CA CYS A 21 -7.27 45.67 -1.04
C CYS A 21 -6.59 45.75 -2.42
N LYS A 22 -6.46 46.95 -3.00
CA LYS A 22 -5.89 47.10 -4.34
C LYS A 22 -4.36 46.97 -4.34
N LYS A 23 -3.67 47.52 -3.34
CA LYS A 23 -2.21 47.34 -3.20
C LYS A 23 -1.81 45.89 -2.95
N ASP A 24 -2.60 45.18 -2.16
CA ASP A 24 -2.32 43.79 -1.78
C ASP A 24 -2.56 42.81 -2.94
N ILE A 25 -3.56 43.10 -3.78
CA ILE A 25 -3.84 42.35 -5.01
C ILE A 25 -2.84 42.72 -6.11
N ASP A 26 -2.50 44.00 -6.29
CA ASP A 26 -1.53 44.45 -7.31
C ASP A 26 -0.09 43.97 -6.99
N GLU A 27 0.28 43.84 -5.71
CA GLU A 27 1.54 43.21 -5.29
C GLU A 27 1.56 41.67 -5.43
N LYS A 28 0.39 41.03 -5.39
CA LYS A 28 0.22 39.58 -5.62
C LYS A 28 0.05 39.23 -7.11
N PHE A 29 -0.44 40.17 -7.92
CA PHE A 29 -0.62 40.00 -9.37
C PHE A 29 0.65 40.29 -10.18
N ASN A 30 1.48 41.25 -9.76
CA ASN A 30 2.68 41.64 -10.50
C ASN A 30 3.91 40.76 -10.24
N ASN A 31 3.79 39.70 -9.44
CA ASN A 31 4.86 38.76 -9.21
C ASN A 31 4.33 37.32 -9.27
N PRO A 32 4.36 36.65 -10.44
CA PRO A 32 3.87 35.28 -10.58
C PRO A 32 4.61 34.27 -9.68
N GLU A 33 5.75 34.65 -9.10
CA GLU A 33 6.47 33.87 -8.08
C GLU A 33 5.81 33.94 -6.68
N ARG A 34 4.97 34.95 -6.39
CA ARG A 34 4.24 35.06 -5.10
C ARG A 34 3.00 34.15 -5.02
N ILE A 35 2.64 33.48 -6.12
CA ILE A 35 1.69 32.34 -6.11
C ILE A 35 2.39 31.06 -5.58
N LEU A 36 3.71 31.08 -5.35
CA LEU A 36 4.55 29.91 -5.04
C LEU A 36 5.27 30.05 -3.68
N ASP A 37 4.56 30.26 -2.56
CA ASP A 37 5.14 29.94 -1.25
C ASP A 37 4.64 28.56 -0.76
N PRO A 38 5.42 27.47 -0.95
CA PRO A 38 4.99 26.15 -0.55
C PRO A 38 4.79 26.05 0.97
N ASN A 39 3.62 25.57 1.38
CA ASN A 39 3.28 25.35 2.79
C ASN A 39 3.51 23.88 3.17
N LEU A 40 4.49 23.59 4.04
CA LEU A 40 4.88 22.23 4.44
C LEU A 40 3.70 21.35 4.92
N PRO A 41 2.83 21.81 5.85
CA PRO A 41 1.61 21.10 6.22
C PRO A 41 0.72 20.72 5.03
N GLY A 42 0.50 21.65 4.10
CA GLY A 42 -0.34 21.41 2.93
C GLY A 42 0.26 20.39 1.96
N LEU A 43 1.58 20.49 1.73
CA LEU A 43 2.32 19.54 0.91
C LEU A 43 2.35 18.14 1.53
N PHE A 44 2.48 18.05 2.85
CA PHE A 44 2.41 16.75 3.54
C PHE A 44 1.03 16.10 3.38
N THR A 45 -0.06 16.85 3.55
CA THR A 45 -1.41 16.36 3.25
C THR A 45 -1.53 15.88 1.80
N ALA A 46 -0.94 16.62 0.84
CA ALA A 46 -0.95 16.24 -0.56
C ALA A 46 -0.18 14.94 -0.83
N MET A 47 0.95 14.71 -0.15
CA MET A 47 1.68 13.42 -0.23
C MET A 47 0.81 12.25 0.23
N LEU A 48 0.04 12.44 1.31
CA LEU A 48 -0.84 11.42 1.86
C LEU A 48 -2.09 11.18 0.99
N ASN A 49 -2.67 12.23 0.41
CA ASN A 49 -3.84 12.14 -0.47
C ASN A 49 -3.42 11.68 -1.89
N ASN A 50 -2.99 10.43 -1.97
CA ASN A 50 -2.39 9.82 -3.16
C ASN A 50 -3.17 8.56 -3.55
N ASP A 51 -3.54 8.42 -4.83
CA ASP A 51 -4.35 7.27 -5.28
C ASP A 51 -3.58 5.95 -5.23
N ARG A 52 -2.25 5.96 -5.20
CA ARG A 52 -1.39 4.77 -5.03
C ARG A 52 -1.34 4.28 -3.57
N VAL A 53 -1.82 5.10 -2.63
CA VAL A 53 -1.98 4.76 -1.22
C VAL A 53 -3.46 4.51 -0.88
N ALA A 54 -4.36 5.38 -1.34
CA ALA A 54 -5.80 5.26 -1.11
C ALA A 54 -6.43 4.13 -1.94
N ALA A 55 -7.59 3.64 -1.47
CA ALA A 55 -8.42 2.71 -2.22
C ALA A 55 -9.12 3.44 -3.39
N LYS A 56 -8.44 3.52 -4.54
CA LYS A 56 -8.92 4.25 -5.72
C LYS A 56 -8.93 3.38 -6.97
N TYR A 57 -9.87 3.68 -7.87
CA TYR A 57 -10.09 2.94 -9.11
C TYR A 57 -8.79 2.70 -9.88
N TRP A 58 -8.04 3.77 -10.19
CA TRP A 58 -6.83 3.67 -11.02
C TRP A 58 -5.68 2.91 -10.37
N ASN A 59 -5.67 2.75 -9.04
CA ASN A 59 -4.69 1.89 -8.42
C ASN A 59 -5.09 0.42 -8.52
N VAL A 60 -6.35 0.12 -8.18
CA VAL A 60 -6.86 -1.25 -8.12
C VAL A 60 -7.06 -1.83 -9.53
N ARG A 61 -7.78 -1.12 -10.39
CA ARG A 61 -8.21 -1.61 -11.71
C ARG A 61 -7.10 -1.70 -12.74
N THR A 62 -6.18 -0.75 -12.76
CA THR A 62 -5.21 -0.65 -13.86
C THR A 62 -3.81 -1.07 -13.46
N PHE A 63 -3.47 -1.01 -12.17
CA PHE A 63 -2.18 -1.47 -11.68
C PHE A 63 -2.31 -2.79 -10.93
N LEU A 64 -2.91 -2.80 -9.73
CA LEU A 64 -2.92 -3.97 -8.84
C LEU A 64 -3.50 -5.21 -9.51
N SER A 65 -4.71 -5.13 -10.06
CA SER A 65 -5.40 -6.29 -10.66
C SER A 65 -4.83 -6.76 -11.99
N GLN A 66 -4.09 -5.91 -12.71
CA GLN A 66 -3.56 -6.23 -14.04
C GLN A 66 -2.13 -6.77 -14.00
N MET A 67 -1.35 -6.40 -12.97
CA MET A 67 0.06 -6.76 -12.89
C MET A 67 0.35 -7.55 -11.60
N PRO A 68 0.70 -6.94 -10.44
CA PRO A 68 1.11 -7.72 -9.28
C PRO A 68 0.04 -8.70 -8.78
N GLY A 69 -1.26 -8.40 -8.98
CA GLY A 69 -2.36 -9.30 -8.66
C GLY A 69 -2.39 -10.56 -9.51
N VAL A 70 -2.13 -10.43 -10.82
CA VAL A 70 -1.98 -11.57 -11.72
C VAL A 70 -0.70 -12.34 -11.40
N TYR A 71 0.41 -11.64 -11.16
CA TYR A 71 1.72 -12.25 -10.92
C TYR A 71 1.82 -12.95 -9.55
N ALA A 72 1.01 -12.54 -8.59
CA ALA A 72 0.86 -13.18 -7.29
C ALA A 72 -0.39 -14.06 -7.18
N GLN A 73 -1.23 -14.12 -8.21
CA GLN A 73 -2.56 -14.76 -8.18
C GLN A 73 -3.45 -14.32 -7.00
N THR A 74 -3.34 -13.06 -6.57
CA THR A 74 -4.22 -12.44 -5.57
C THR A 74 -5.45 -11.79 -6.21
N THR A 75 -5.54 -11.82 -7.55
CA THR A 75 -6.72 -11.46 -8.33
C THR A 75 -7.08 -12.54 -9.34
N TYR A 76 -8.34 -12.59 -9.75
CA TYR A 76 -8.78 -13.42 -10.87
C TYR A 76 -7.94 -13.15 -12.13
N ILE A 77 -7.64 -14.24 -12.85
CA ILE A 77 -6.79 -14.26 -14.04
C ILE A 77 -7.64 -14.70 -15.23
N SER A 78 -7.89 -13.77 -16.16
CA SER A 78 -8.39 -14.14 -17.48
C SER A 78 -7.26 -14.79 -18.27
N ASN A 79 -7.44 -16.03 -18.74
CA ASN A 79 -6.36 -16.86 -19.29
C ASN A 79 -6.01 -16.51 -20.76
N GLY A 80 -6.03 -15.22 -21.11
CA GLY A 80 -5.64 -14.72 -22.43
C GLY A 80 -4.15 -14.92 -22.75
N ASN A 81 -3.75 -14.65 -24.00
CA ASN A 81 -2.37 -14.84 -24.46
C ASN A 81 -1.38 -13.79 -23.90
N THR A 82 -1.85 -12.58 -23.57
CA THR A 82 -1.05 -11.46 -23.04
C THR A 82 -1.08 -11.32 -21.52
N ILE A 83 -1.64 -12.30 -20.81
CA ILE A 83 -1.92 -12.17 -19.36
C ILE A 83 -0.68 -11.88 -18.48
N TYR A 84 0.52 -12.30 -18.90
CA TYR A 84 1.76 -11.99 -18.17
C TYR A 84 2.55 -10.83 -18.77
N GLN A 85 2.03 -10.19 -19.82
CA GLN A 85 2.59 -8.97 -20.38
C GLN A 85 2.21 -7.79 -19.50
N GLN A 86 3.22 -7.01 -19.11
CA GLN A 86 2.96 -5.76 -18.40
C GLN A 86 2.20 -4.79 -19.30
N SER A 87 1.31 -3.99 -18.71
CA SER A 87 0.72 -2.85 -19.40
C SER A 87 1.71 -1.69 -19.36
N ASP A 88 2.30 -1.34 -20.51
CA ASP A 88 3.26 -0.23 -20.59
C ASP A 88 2.62 1.11 -20.20
N ALA A 89 1.36 1.34 -20.58
CA ALA A 89 0.65 2.57 -20.24
C ALA A 89 0.39 2.68 -18.73
N TYR A 90 -0.08 1.60 -18.08
CA TYR A 90 -0.36 1.63 -16.65
C TYR A 90 0.92 1.61 -15.81
N SER A 91 1.97 0.92 -16.28
CA SER A 91 3.31 0.98 -15.69
C SER A 91 3.92 2.38 -15.80
N GLN A 92 3.78 3.04 -16.96
CA GLN A 92 4.21 4.43 -17.16
C GLN A 92 3.48 5.36 -16.19
N GLN A 93 2.17 5.20 -16.04
CA GLN A 93 1.40 6.05 -15.15
C GLN A 93 1.82 5.87 -13.69
N TYR A 94 1.99 4.63 -13.21
CA TYR A 94 2.46 4.40 -11.83
C TYR A 94 3.83 5.00 -11.57
N TRP A 95 4.73 4.92 -12.55
CA TRP A 95 6.04 5.57 -12.49
C TRP A 95 5.91 7.09 -12.43
N ASP A 96 5.15 7.69 -13.35
CA ASP A 96 4.90 9.13 -13.42
C ASP A 96 4.29 9.65 -12.10
N ASP A 97 3.36 8.89 -11.52
CA ASP A 97 2.66 9.22 -10.27
C ASP A 97 3.60 9.30 -9.03
N PHE A 98 4.76 8.63 -9.07
CA PHE A 98 5.78 8.73 -8.02
C PHE A 98 6.65 10.00 -8.16
N TYR A 99 7.00 10.36 -9.41
CA TYR A 99 7.91 11.46 -9.71
C TYR A 99 7.22 12.80 -9.96
N SER A 100 5.95 12.84 -10.34
CA SER A 100 5.30 14.06 -10.82
C SER A 100 3.93 14.27 -10.19
N ALA A 101 3.64 15.52 -9.84
CA ALA A 101 2.32 15.93 -9.39
C ALA A 101 1.45 16.13 -10.64
N GLY A 102 0.72 15.09 -11.04
CA GLY A 102 -0.13 15.08 -12.23
C GLY A 102 -0.75 13.71 -12.46
N GLY A 103 -1.95 13.66 -13.06
CA GLY A 103 -2.66 12.40 -13.27
C GLY A 103 -3.31 11.89 -11.98
N ASN A 104 -3.01 10.64 -11.60
CA ASN A 104 -3.62 9.97 -10.45
C ASN A 104 -2.69 9.94 -9.21
N GLY A 105 -1.41 10.29 -9.36
CA GLY A 105 -0.44 10.39 -8.27
C GLY A 105 -0.31 11.78 -7.69
N SER A 106 0.24 11.84 -6.47
CA SER A 106 0.62 13.11 -5.84
C SER A 106 2.07 13.53 -6.12
N GLY A 107 2.87 12.70 -6.80
CA GLY A 107 4.29 12.97 -7.03
C GLY A 107 5.11 13.05 -5.73
N PRO A 108 5.02 12.06 -4.82
CA PRO A 108 5.60 12.13 -3.48
C PRO A 108 7.09 12.48 -3.47
N LEU A 109 7.88 12.02 -4.45
CA LEU A 109 9.30 12.38 -4.50
C LEU A 109 9.49 13.87 -4.79
N THR A 110 8.83 14.39 -5.82
CA THR A 110 8.90 15.81 -6.17
C THR A 110 8.33 16.69 -5.07
N VAL A 111 7.19 16.31 -4.47
CA VAL A 111 6.61 17.06 -3.35
C VAL A 111 7.59 17.09 -2.17
N TYR A 112 8.24 15.97 -1.85
CA TYR A 112 9.23 15.94 -0.78
C TYR A 112 10.44 16.83 -1.09
N ARG A 113 10.90 16.90 -2.34
CA ARG A 113 11.97 17.84 -2.75
C ARG A 113 11.57 19.31 -2.59
N VAL A 114 10.34 19.67 -2.94
CA VAL A 114 9.79 21.01 -2.66
C VAL A 114 9.78 21.28 -1.16
N MET A 115 9.37 20.29 -0.35
CA MET A 115 9.37 20.41 1.10
C MET A 115 10.77 20.60 1.67
N GLU A 116 11.78 19.89 1.17
CA GLU A 116 13.18 20.10 1.59
C GLU A 116 13.67 21.51 1.26
N GLY A 117 13.42 22.00 0.04
CA GLY A 117 13.78 23.36 -0.37
C GLY A 117 13.15 24.41 0.55
N LYS A 118 11.83 24.31 0.80
CA LYS A 118 11.13 25.19 1.72
C LYS A 118 11.66 25.09 3.15
N PHE A 119 11.85 23.87 3.66
CA PHE A 119 12.33 23.66 5.03
C PHE A 119 13.70 24.30 5.25
N ASN A 120 14.60 24.17 4.27
CA ASN A 120 15.95 24.74 4.31
C ASN A 120 15.93 26.27 4.24
N SER A 121 14.90 26.89 3.67
CA SER A 121 14.75 28.35 3.63
C SER A 121 14.16 28.95 4.91
N LEU A 122 13.65 28.13 5.83
CA LEU A 122 13.06 28.58 7.09
C LEU A 122 14.13 28.96 8.12
N SER A 123 13.79 29.84 9.07
CA SER A 123 14.63 30.10 10.23
C SER A 123 14.78 28.86 11.12
N ALA A 124 15.83 28.79 11.96
CA ALA A 124 16.06 27.65 12.85
C ALA A 124 14.85 27.34 13.76
N THR A 125 14.15 28.37 14.24
CA THR A 125 12.95 28.23 15.07
C THR A 125 11.80 27.61 14.28
N GLU A 126 11.58 28.04 13.05
CA GLU A 126 10.53 27.50 12.17
C GLU A 126 10.86 26.07 11.74
N GLN A 127 12.13 25.79 11.43
CA GLN A 127 12.60 24.42 11.16
C GLN A 127 12.30 23.50 12.33
N ALA A 128 12.56 23.92 13.58
CA ALA A 128 12.24 23.12 14.76
C ALA A 128 10.74 22.77 14.83
N ASN A 129 9.86 23.73 14.52
CA ASN A 129 8.40 23.54 14.52
C ASN A 129 7.90 22.64 13.38
N GLN A 130 8.59 22.63 12.24
CA GLN A 130 8.19 21.91 11.03
C GLN A 130 8.90 20.55 10.88
N LYS A 131 9.92 20.26 11.69
CA LYS A 131 10.72 19.04 11.61
C LYS A 131 9.88 17.78 11.70
N ILE A 132 8.84 17.77 12.53
CA ILE A 132 7.92 16.63 12.66
C ILE A 132 7.19 16.31 11.35
N ILE A 133 6.81 17.33 10.58
CA ILE A 133 6.17 17.18 9.27
C ILE A 133 7.17 16.59 8.27
N MET A 134 8.42 17.08 8.26
CA MET A 134 9.47 16.55 7.40
C MET A 134 9.79 15.07 7.68
N GLN A 135 9.81 14.68 8.95
CA GLN A 135 10.05 13.29 9.35
C GLN A 135 8.89 12.38 8.93
N ALA A 136 7.65 12.83 9.11
CA ALA A 136 6.46 12.08 8.68
C ALA A 136 6.40 11.93 7.16
N ALA A 137 6.67 13.00 6.43
CA ALA A 137 6.77 13.00 4.97
C ALA A 137 7.86 12.04 4.47
N LYS A 138 9.01 11.96 5.16
CA LYS A 138 10.09 11.04 4.82
C LYS A 138 9.67 9.58 4.96
N VAL A 139 8.96 9.22 6.04
CA VAL A 139 8.44 7.86 6.23
C VAL A 139 7.47 7.47 5.10
N VAL A 140 6.58 8.39 4.71
CA VAL A 140 5.64 8.17 3.58
C VAL A 140 6.37 8.05 2.25
N LEU A 141 7.41 8.86 2.01
CA LEU A 141 8.23 8.75 0.81
C LEU A 141 8.95 7.40 0.75
N ILE A 142 9.54 6.95 1.85
CA ILE A 142 10.26 5.67 1.93
C ILE A 142 9.33 4.50 1.64
N GLU A 143 8.09 4.52 2.14
CA GLU A 143 7.10 3.48 1.87
C GLU A 143 6.84 3.32 0.36
N GLN A 144 6.62 4.43 -0.34
CA GLN A 144 6.39 4.41 -1.78
C GLN A 144 7.67 4.12 -2.59
N ALA A 145 8.82 4.66 -2.16
CA ALA A 145 10.10 4.42 -2.82
C ALA A 145 10.54 2.96 -2.70
N ALA A 146 10.29 2.30 -1.57
CA ALA A 146 10.54 0.87 -1.41
C ALA A 146 9.68 0.04 -2.38
N LYS A 147 8.42 0.41 -2.60
CA LYS A 147 7.56 -0.22 -3.63
C LYS A 147 8.12 0.00 -5.03
N MET A 148 8.60 1.20 -5.35
CA MET A 148 9.25 1.48 -6.64
C MET A 148 10.48 0.58 -6.85
N VAL A 149 11.33 0.43 -5.83
CA VAL A 149 12.48 -0.50 -5.89
C VAL A 149 12.02 -1.95 -6.03
N ASP A 150 10.99 -2.39 -5.29
CA ASP A 150 10.48 -3.75 -5.37
C ASP A 150 9.89 -4.10 -6.75
N LEU A 151 9.40 -3.10 -7.48
CA LEU A 151 8.77 -3.27 -8.79
C LEU A 151 9.79 -3.17 -9.93
N TRP A 152 10.70 -2.18 -9.90
CA TRP A 152 11.62 -1.86 -11.00
C TRP A 152 13.11 -2.02 -10.67
N GLY A 153 13.51 -2.16 -9.41
CA GLY A 153 14.91 -2.28 -9.01
C GLY A 153 15.59 -0.94 -8.84
N ASP A 154 16.66 -0.66 -9.59
CA ASP A 154 17.37 0.63 -9.50
C ASP A 154 16.39 1.76 -9.92
N ILE A 155 16.37 2.88 -9.20
CA ILE A 155 15.45 4.00 -9.51
C ILE A 155 16.15 5.34 -9.35
N PRO A 156 15.81 6.37 -10.13
CA PRO A 156 16.21 7.73 -9.80
C PRO A 156 15.70 8.17 -8.43
N TYR A 157 16.58 8.55 -7.52
CA TYR A 157 16.13 8.93 -6.17
C TYR A 157 16.91 10.13 -5.62
N SER A 158 18.23 10.05 -5.53
CA SER A 158 19.04 11.08 -4.86
C SER A 158 19.06 12.41 -5.60
N GLU A 159 18.99 12.36 -6.93
CA GLU A 159 19.04 13.55 -7.81
C GLU A 159 17.68 13.92 -8.40
N ALA A 160 16.69 13.04 -8.27
CA ALA A 160 15.37 13.25 -8.82
C ALA A 160 14.61 14.36 -8.06
N GLY A 161 13.87 15.18 -8.81
CA GLY A 161 13.22 16.39 -8.29
C GLY A 161 14.18 17.56 -8.02
N SER A 162 15.33 17.61 -8.70
CA SER A 162 16.30 18.71 -8.56
C SER A 162 15.72 20.07 -8.93
N LEU A 163 14.95 20.20 -10.01
CA LEU A 163 14.38 21.49 -10.44
C LEU A 163 13.63 22.21 -9.30
N PRO A 164 12.66 21.59 -8.60
CA PRO A 164 12.03 22.22 -7.45
C PRO A 164 12.92 22.38 -6.21
N ALA A 165 14.01 21.61 -6.07
CA ALA A 165 14.91 21.68 -4.91
C ALA A 165 16.00 22.75 -5.04
N ASN A 166 16.55 22.92 -6.24
CA ASN A 166 17.77 23.70 -6.49
C ASN A 166 17.75 24.46 -7.83
N SER A 167 16.59 24.57 -8.49
CA SER A 167 16.42 25.25 -9.77
C SER A 167 17.30 24.72 -10.91
N THR A 168 17.80 23.48 -10.80
CA THR A 168 18.62 22.84 -11.83
C THR A 168 17.82 21.76 -12.55
N ILE A 169 17.72 21.85 -13.88
CA ILE A 169 17.22 20.74 -14.71
C ILE A 169 18.33 19.71 -14.78
N SER A 170 18.15 18.59 -14.09
CA SER A 170 19.03 17.43 -14.15
C SER A 170 18.21 16.22 -14.56
N ASN A 171 18.74 15.44 -15.50
CA ASN A 171 18.28 14.09 -15.78
C ASN A 171 18.90 13.19 -14.69
N PRO A 172 18.11 12.71 -13.72
CA PRO A 172 18.68 12.09 -12.54
C PRO A 172 19.26 10.71 -12.87
N LYS A 173 20.41 10.39 -12.27
CA LYS A 173 20.97 9.03 -12.34
C LYS A 173 20.07 8.02 -11.63
N TYR A 174 20.27 6.74 -11.93
CA TYR A 174 19.64 5.64 -11.20
C TYR A 174 20.46 5.32 -9.95
N ASP A 175 19.82 5.36 -8.79
CA ASP A 175 20.39 4.91 -7.53
C ASP A 175 20.24 3.39 -7.39
N GLU A 176 21.28 2.75 -6.87
CA GLU A 176 21.34 1.30 -6.76
C GLU A 176 20.38 0.79 -5.68
N GLN A 177 19.58 -0.22 -6.02
CA GLN A 177 18.49 -0.74 -5.20
C GLN A 177 18.89 -1.20 -3.78
N LYS A 178 20.05 -1.86 -3.61
CA LYS A 178 20.54 -2.31 -2.28
C LYS A 178 21.00 -1.13 -1.43
N ALA A 179 21.68 -0.15 -2.02
CA ALA A 179 22.09 1.08 -1.36
C ALA A 179 20.86 1.89 -0.89
N LEU A 180 19.84 2.01 -1.74
CA LEU A 180 18.57 2.64 -1.38
C LEU A 180 17.89 1.93 -0.21
N TYR A 181 17.79 0.59 -0.24
CA TYR A 181 17.22 -0.17 0.86
C TYR A 181 17.99 0.03 2.18
N THR A 182 19.31 0.07 2.12
CA THR A 182 20.17 0.33 3.28
C THR A 182 19.90 1.72 3.85
N LEU A 183 19.79 2.74 2.98
CA LEU A 183 19.43 4.10 3.35
C LEU A 183 18.03 4.15 4.00
N PHE A 184 17.02 3.52 3.37
CA PHE A 184 15.65 3.50 3.86
C PHE A 184 15.55 2.88 5.26
N ILE A 185 16.22 1.74 5.49
CA ILE A 185 16.25 1.08 6.81
C ILE A 185 16.86 2.00 7.88
N SER A 186 17.95 2.70 7.54
CA SER A 186 18.61 3.65 8.44
C SER A 186 17.75 4.89 8.74
N ASP A 187 17.11 5.43 7.70
CA ASP A 187 16.23 6.60 7.82
C ASP A 187 14.98 6.28 8.64
N LEU A 188 14.40 5.09 8.48
CA LEU A 188 13.27 4.65 9.31
C LEU A 188 13.66 4.45 10.78
N ALA A 189 14.87 3.95 11.05
CA ALA A 189 15.39 3.86 12.42
C ALA A 189 15.54 5.25 13.06
N SER A 190 16.07 6.20 12.29
CA SER A 190 16.23 7.60 12.72
C SER A 190 14.88 8.28 12.94
N ALA A 191 13.91 8.06 12.05
CA ALA A 191 12.56 8.60 12.17
C ALA A 191 11.83 8.03 13.39
N ALA A 192 11.90 6.70 13.62
CA ALA A 192 11.32 6.08 14.81
C ALA A 192 11.91 6.66 16.10
N THR A 193 13.23 6.85 16.15
CA THR A 193 13.92 7.49 17.28
C THR A 193 13.43 8.93 17.49
N PHE A 194 13.29 9.69 16.41
CA PHE A 194 12.79 11.07 16.48
C PHE A 194 11.36 11.12 17.05
N PHE A 195 10.43 10.33 16.51
CA PHE A 195 9.02 10.34 16.93
C PHE A 195 8.83 9.94 18.39
N LYS A 196 9.69 9.05 18.91
CA LYS A 196 9.61 8.61 20.31
C LYS A 196 9.79 9.76 21.31
N SER A 197 10.57 10.78 20.96
CA SER A 197 10.80 11.98 21.78
C SER A 197 10.07 13.24 21.31
N ALA A 198 9.43 13.20 20.14
CA ALA A 198 8.80 14.37 19.54
C ALA A 198 7.46 14.69 20.22
N THR A 199 7.14 15.98 20.32
CA THR A 199 5.81 16.46 20.72
C THR A 199 5.03 16.85 19.48
N THR A 200 3.75 16.45 19.44
CA THR A 200 2.86 16.85 18.35
C THR A 200 2.60 18.36 18.35
N THR A 201 2.37 18.94 17.17
CA THR A 201 1.98 20.35 17.02
C THR A 201 0.57 20.42 16.44
N ALA A 202 -0.15 21.52 16.71
CA ALA A 202 -1.50 21.70 16.14
C ALA A 202 -1.49 21.70 14.60
N SER A 203 -0.42 22.23 14.00
CA SER A 203 -0.22 22.23 12.56
C SER A 203 -0.02 20.82 12.00
N PHE A 204 0.79 20.00 12.67
CA PHE A 204 1.00 18.59 12.30
C PHE A 204 -0.28 17.77 12.46
N ALA A 205 -0.96 17.85 13.61
CA ALA A 205 -2.19 17.11 13.85
C ALA A 205 -3.30 17.43 12.82
N LYS A 206 -3.35 18.67 12.32
CA LYS A 206 -4.29 19.08 11.28
C LYS A 206 -3.92 18.59 9.87
N SER A 207 -2.63 18.52 9.55
CA SER A 207 -2.13 18.10 8.23
C SER A 207 -1.98 16.59 8.09
N ASP A 208 -1.77 15.88 9.20
CA ASP A 208 -1.67 14.43 9.22
C ASP A 208 -3.04 13.77 9.10
N ILE A 209 -3.47 13.53 7.86
CA ILE A 209 -4.72 12.82 7.60
C ILE A 209 -4.62 11.31 7.86
N LEU A 210 -3.42 10.76 8.08
CA LEU A 210 -3.18 9.33 8.29
C LEU A 210 -3.27 8.94 9.76
N LEU A 211 -2.43 9.53 10.62
CA LEU A 211 -2.32 9.17 12.05
C LEU A 211 -2.74 10.30 13.00
N LYS A 212 -3.30 11.39 12.45
CA LYS A 212 -3.90 12.51 13.21
C LYS A 212 -2.93 13.17 14.21
N GLY A 213 -1.64 13.17 13.90
CA GLY A 213 -0.58 13.74 14.72
C GLY A 213 -0.15 12.87 15.91
N ASP A 214 -0.57 11.61 15.96
CA ASP A 214 -0.20 10.67 17.03
C ASP A 214 1.23 10.16 16.84
N VAL A 215 2.17 10.76 17.59
CA VAL A 215 3.60 10.43 17.54
C VAL A 215 3.91 8.99 17.96
N ALA A 216 3.08 8.39 18.82
CA ALA A 216 3.27 6.98 19.21
C ALA A 216 2.88 6.04 18.05
N LYS A 217 1.82 6.37 17.30
CA LYS A 217 1.49 5.66 16.06
C LYS A 217 2.57 5.85 14.99
N TRP A 218 3.12 7.05 14.83
CA TRP A 218 4.24 7.27 13.89
C TRP A 218 5.50 6.49 14.27
N THR A 219 5.83 6.41 15.56
CA THR A 219 6.93 5.58 16.07
C THR A 219 6.70 4.10 15.71
N ARG A 220 5.49 3.58 15.96
CA ARG A 220 5.11 2.22 15.60
C ARG A 220 5.20 1.97 14.09
N TYR A 221 4.72 2.92 13.30
CA TYR A 221 4.70 2.80 11.85
C TYR A 221 6.12 2.76 11.27
N ALA A 222 7.00 3.69 11.67
CA ALA A 222 8.38 3.71 11.21
C ALA A 222 9.15 2.41 11.57
N ASN A 223 8.99 1.91 12.80
CA ASN A 223 9.58 0.63 13.21
C ASN A 223 8.99 -0.56 12.44
N SER A 224 7.70 -0.57 12.16
CA SER A 224 7.06 -1.70 11.46
C SER A 224 7.41 -1.72 9.98
N LEU A 225 7.52 -0.56 9.34
CA LEU A 225 8.04 -0.45 7.98
C LEU A 225 9.51 -0.87 7.92
N ARG A 226 10.32 -0.48 8.91
CA ARG A 226 11.71 -0.95 9.04
C ARG A 226 11.77 -2.47 9.16
N LEU A 227 10.91 -3.07 9.97
CA LEU A 227 10.78 -4.53 10.09
C LEU A 227 10.44 -5.18 8.74
N ARG A 228 9.47 -4.62 7.99
CA ARG A 228 9.14 -5.11 6.63
C ARG A 228 10.36 -5.10 5.72
N LEU A 229 11.11 -3.99 5.65
CA LEU A 229 12.29 -3.89 4.77
C LEU A 229 13.43 -4.81 5.21
N LEU A 230 13.68 -4.96 6.51
CA LEU A 230 14.65 -5.92 7.05
C LEU A 230 14.28 -7.37 6.68
N MET A 231 13.01 -7.72 6.81
CA MET A 231 12.55 -9.06 6.42
C MET A 231 12.55 -9.25 4.89
N ARG A 232 12.34 -8.19 4.11
CA ARG A 232 12.44 -8.21 2.64
C ARG A 232 13.84 -8.65 2.19
N ILE A 233 14.90 -8.13 2.81
CA ILE A 233 16.30 -8.48 2.46
C ILE A 233 16.79 -9.79 3.08
N SER A 234 16.03 -10.40 3.98
CA SER A 234 16.49 -11.50 4.85
C SER A 234 16.90 -12.81 4.15
N LYS A 235 16.67 -12.96 2.83
CA LYS A 235 17.11 -14.11 2.04
C LYS A 235 18.47 -13.88 1.36
N THR A 236 18.91 -12.63 1.24
CA THR A 236 20.16 -12.24 0.57
C THR A 236 21.15 -11.60 1.53
N ASP A 237 20.66 -10.92 2.58
CA ASP A 237 21.45 -10.42 3.71
C ASP A 237 20.81 -10.83 5.04
N GLU A 238 20.88 -12.13 5.34
CA GLU A 238 20.29 -12.71 6.54
C GLU A 238 20.99 -12.23 7.82
N ALA A 239 22.30 -11.99 7.79
CA ALA A 239 23.04 -11.59 8.98
C ALA A 239 22.60 -10.21 9.50
N THR A 240 22.47 -9.23 8.61
CA THR A 240 21.96 -7.89 8.93
C THR A 240 20.51 -7.96 9.41
N ALA A 241 19.65 -8.67 8.65
CA ALA A 241 18.24 -8.81 8.99
C ALA A 241 18.04 -9.45 10.36
N ARG A 242 18.67 -10.61 10.61
CA ARG A 242 18.56 -11.35 11.87
C ARG A 242 18.96 -10.49 13.06
N THR A 243 20.10 -9.81 12.98
CA THR A 243 20.63 -9.00 14.09
C THR A 243 19.68 -7.86 14.43
N ALA A 244 19.28 -7.07 13.44
CA ALA A 244 18.41 -5.92 13.65
C ALA A 244 17.00 -6.35 14.09
N VAL A 245 16.44 -7.40 13.49
CA VAL A 245 15.09 -7.86 13.83
C VAL A 245 15.04 -8.46 15.23
N LEU A 246 15.97 -9.34 15.61
CA LEU A 246 15.96 -9.89 16.97
C LEU A 246 16.17 -8.82 18.05
N GLN A 247 16.95 -7.77 17.76
CA GLN A 247 17.04 -6.60 18.63
C GLN A 247 15.67 -5.91 18.78
N MET A 248 14.99 -5.65 17.66
CA MET A 248 13.66 -5.02 17.68
C MET A 248 12.63 -5.85 18.45
N LEU A 249 12.67 -7.17 18.28
CA LEU A 249 11.73 -8.08 18.94
C LEU A 249 12.03 -8.27 20.43
N GLY A 250 13.28 -8.13 20.84
CA GLY A 250 13.70 -8.21 22.25
C GLY A 250 13.46 -6.94 23.07
N ASP A 251 13.17 -5.80 22.44
CA ASP A 251 13.02 -4.50 23.10
C ASP A 251 11.83 -3.71 22.54
N GLN A 252 10.62 -4.15 22.89
CA GLN A 252 9.38 -3.52 22.45
C GLN A 252 9.18 -2.10 23.02
N THR A 253 9.91 -1.72 24.07
CA THR A 253 9.89 -0.36 24.62
C THR A 253 10.58 0.62 23.67
N ASN A 254 11.69 0.23 23.04
CA ASN A 254 12.37 1.05 22.04
C ASN A 254 11.85 0.83 20.62
N PHE A 255 11.34 -0.37 20.34
CA PHE A 255 10.82 -0.74 19.03
C PHE A 255 9.34 -1.15 19.10
N PRO A 256 8.42 -0.27 19.53
CA PRO A 256 7.01 -0.60 19.48
C PRO A 256 6.60 -0.79 18.01
N LEU A 257 5.72 -1.77 17.77
CA LEU A 257 5.29 -2.16 16.42
C LEU A 257 3.78 -2.00 16.26
N VAL A 258 3.32 -1.96 15.01
CA VAL A 258 1.93 -2.07 14.60
C VAL A 258 1.56 -3.55 14.71
N ASP A 259 1.49 -4.11 15.91
CA ASP A 259 1.21 -5.54 16.13
C ASP A 259 -0.12 -5.79 16.87
N GLY A 260 -0.94 -4.74 17.01
CA GLY A 260 -2.22 -4.79 17.72
C GLY A 260 -2.07 -5.12 19.20
N ALA A 261 -0.94 -4.73 19.81
CA ALA A 261 -0.54 -5.14 21.16
C ALA A 261 -0.49 -6.67 21.32
N ASN A 262 -0.18 -7.37 20.23
CA ASN A 262 -0.17 -8.83 20.14
C ASN A 262 -1.50 -9.49 20.54
N SER A 263 -2.63 -8.78 20.37
CA SER A 263 -3.98 -9.29 20.64
C SER A 263 -4.66 -9.77 19.36
N GLY A 264 -5.28 -10.97 19.42
CA GLY A 264 -6.12 -11.49 18.34
C GLY A 264 -7.51 -10.83 18.26
N ASN A 265 -7.98 -10.22 19.35
CA ASN A 265 -9.20 -9.42 19.40
C ASN A 265 -8.79 -7.94 19.46
N TYR A 266 -8.48 -7.37 18.30
CA TYR A 266 -8.00 -6.00 18.16
C TYR A 266 -8.95 -5.20 17.26
N ASN A 267 -8.85 -3.86 17.35
CA ASN A 267 -9.57 -2.98 16.44
C ASN A 267 -8.61 -2.46 15.35
N PRO A 268 -8.79 -2.86 14.09
CA PRO A 268 -8.00 -2.38 12.96
C PRO A 268 -7.95 -0.85 12.86
N ALA A 269 -9.08 -0.15 13.07
CA ALA A 269 -9.15 1.32 12.96
C ALA A 269 -8.20 2.04 13.93
N ASN A 270 -7.90 1.44 15.08
CA ASN A 270 -7.06 2.04 16.11
C ASN A 270 -5.60 1.62 16.00
N SER A 271 -5.34 0.43 15.46
CA SER A 271 -4.04 -0.23 15.52
C SER A 271 -3.31 -0.19 14.19
N ASP A 272 -4.01 -0.47 13.10
CA ASP A 272 -3.42 -0.53 11.76
C ASP A 272 -3.16 0.88 11.21
N VAL A 273 -2.29 0.97 10.22
CA VAL A 273 -1.99 2.22 9.51
C VAL A 273 -2.84 2.24 8.24
N LEU A 274 -4.03 2.83 8.39
CA LEU A 274 -5.08 2.86 7.37
C LEU A 274 -5.38 4.30 6.98
N LEU A 275 -5.24 4.62 5.71
CA LEU A 275 -5.65 5.91 5.15
C LEU A 275 -7.15 5.88 4.87
N GLN A 276 -7.95 6.43 5.79
CA GLN A 276 -9.39 6.50 5.62
C GLN A 276 -9.78 7.41 4.46
N PRO A 277 -10.81 7.06 3.66
CA PRO A 277 -11.31 7.95 2.63
C PRO A 277 -11.72 9.30 3.22
N LEU A 278 -11.41 10.38 2.50
CA LEU A 278 -11.87 11.72 2.86
C LEU A 278 -13.40 11.77 2.83
N THR A 279 -14.02 12.61 3.66
CA THR A 279 -15.49 12.75 3.71
C THR A 279 -16.09 13.22 2.39
N THR A 280 -15.30 13.90 1.55
CA THR A 280 -15.65 14.32 0.20
C THR A 280 -15.45 13.23 -0.86
N SER A 281 -14.85 12.08 -0.49
CA SER A 281 -14.71 10.95 -1.40
C SER A 281 -16.07 10.28 -1.57
N VAL A 282 -16.60 10.38 -2.79
CA VAL A 282 -17.86 9.73 -3.20
C VAL A 282 -17.62 8.48 -4.04
N SER A 283 -16.36 8.19 -4.40
CA SER A 283 -15.99 7.01 -5.17
C SER A 283 -15.87 5.78 -4.27
N ASP A 284 -16.37 4.65 -4.75
CA ASP A 284 -16.03 3.32 -4.27
C ASP A 284 -15.11 2.60 -5.28
N LEU A 285 -14.88 1.31 -5.05
CA LEU A 285 -14.13 0.44 -5.96
C LEU A 285 -15.04 -0.41 -6.86
N HIS A 286 -16.33 -0.04 -6.99
CA HIS A 286 -17.32 -0.81 -7.75
C HIS A 286 -16.83 -1.13 -9.16
N ASP A 287 -16.59 -0.08 -9.96
CA ASP A 287 -16.15 -0.22 -11.34
C ASP A 287 -14.76 -0.88 -11.42
N ALA A 288 -13.92 -0.65 -10.41
CA ALA A 288 -12.58 -1.21 -10.37
C ALA A 288 -12.58 -2.73 -10.26
N PHE A 289 -13.52 -3.29 -9.52
CA PHE A 289 -13.71 -4.73 -9.40
C PHE A 289 -14.55 -5.29 -10.55
N PHE A 290 -15.68 -4.66 -10.89
CA PHE A 290 -16.59 -5.15 -11.94
C PHE A 290 -15.95 -5.19 -13.33
N GLU A 291 -15.19 -4.16 -13.71
CA GLU A 291 -14.47 -4.15 -14.98
C GLU A 291 -13.19 -4.98 -14.95
N GLY A 292 -12.79 -5.41 -13.76
CA GLY A 292 -11.52 -6.08 -13.47
C GLY A 292 -11.72 -7.48 -12.92
N SER A 293 -11.01 -7.76 -11.84
CA SER A 293 -10.94 -9.10 -11.25
C SER A 293 -11.93 -9.25 -10.11
N TRP A 294 -13.18 -9.58 -10.44
CA TRP A 294 -14.24 -9.82 -9.45
C TRP A 294 -14.44 -11.30 -9.09
N TYR A 295 -13.78 -12.27 -9.72
CA TYR A 295 -13.89 -13.68 -9.32
C TYR A 295 -12.91 -14.05 -8.20
N ALA A 296 -13.28 -15.06 -7.42
CA ALA A 296 -12.42 -15.65 -6.41
C ALA A 296 -11.16 -16.28 -7.04
N THR A 297 -10.05 -16.19 -6.32
CA THR A 297 -8.74 -16.69 -6.75
C THR A 297 -8.60 -18.19 -6.50
N ASP A 298 -8.18 -18.94 -7.52
CA ASP A 298 -8.13 -20.42 -7.51
C ASP A 298 -7.37 -20.97 -6.30
N TYR A 299 -6.06 -20.71 -6.25
CA TYR A 299 -5.20 -21.25 -5.20
C TYR A 299 -5.64 -20.80 -3.81
N MET A 300 -6.05 -19.52 -3.67
CA MET A 300 -6.47 -18.97 -2.38
C MET A 300 -7.70 -19.70 -1.85
N LEU A 301 -8.78 -19.76 -2.64
CA LEU A 301 -10.03 -20.34 -2.18
C LEU A 301 -9.96 -21.88 -2.18
N ASN A 302 -9.60 -22.49 -3.31
CA ASN A 302 -9.71 -23.94 -3.48
C ASN A 302 -8.60 -24.72 -2.74
N THR A 303 -7.40 -24.16 -2.58
CA THR A 303 -6.25 -24.86 -1.98
C THR A 303 -5.95 -24.44 -0.55
N VAL A 304 -6.02 -23.13 -0.26
CA VAL A 304 -5.65 -22.61 1.07
C VAL A 304 -6.85 -22.53 2.01
N MET A 305 -7.93 -21.90 1.58
CA MET A 305 -9.01 -21.50 2.48
C MET A 305 -10.07 -22.58 2.68
N ALA A 306 -10.63 -23.13 1.60
CA ALA A 306 -11.73 -24.09 1.69
C ALA A 306 -11.36 -25.37 2.46
N PRO A 307 -10.18 -26.01 2.23
CA PRO A 307 -9.77 -27.17 3.02
C PRO A 307 -9.53 -26.86 4.50
N ALA A 308 -9.25 -25.60 4.83
CA ALA A 308 -9.05 -25.16 6.21
C ALA A 308 -10.37 -24.81 6.92
N ASN A 309 -11.52 -24.79 6.22
CA ASN A 309 -12.76 -24.17 6.69
C ASN A 309 -12.50 -22.73 7.16
N ASP A 310 -11.76 -21.97 6.36
CA ASP A 310 -11.28 -20.64 6.72
C ASP A 310 -12.47 -19.67 6.97
N PRO A 311 -12.55 -19.07 8.17
CA PRO A 311 -13.68 -18.21 8.53
C PRO A 311 -13.67 -16.88 7.77
N ARG A 312 -12.64 -16.58 6.97
CA ARG A 312 -12.62 -15.40 6.10
C ARG A 312 -13.38 -15.62 4.79
N ILE A 313 -13.71 -16.86 4.40
CA ILE A 313 -14.41 -17.14 3.14
C ILE A 313 -15.70 -16.31 2.98
N PRO A 314 -16.62 -16.28 3.97
CA PRO A 314 -17.89 -15.58 3.80
C PRO A 314 -17.77 -14.06 3.71
N VAL A 315 -16.69 -13.47 4.24
CA VAL A 315 -16.45 -12.02 4.16
C VAL A 315 -15.56 -11.65 2.97
N LEU A 316 -14.86 -12.62 2.39
CA LEU A 316 -14.03 -12.38 1.20
C LEU A 316 -14.78 -12.64 -0.10
N TYR A 317 -15.75 -13.55 -0.09
CA TYR A 317 -16.42 -14.01 -1.30
C TYR A 317 -17.93 -14.13 -1.13
N ASP A 318 -18.63 -13.85 -2.23
CA ASP A 318 -20.03 -14.20 -2.45
C ASP A 318 -20.11 -15.48 -3.29
N LYS A 319 -21.04 -16.37 -2.96
CA LYS A 319 -21.41 -17.45 -3.90
C LYS A 319 -22.21 -16.80 -5.01
N PHE A 320 -21.73 -16.93 -6.25
CA PHE A 320 -22.47 -16.44 -7.42
C PHE A 320 -23.61 -17.42 -7.78
N GLY A 321 -24.15 -17.34 -9.00
CA GLY A 321 -25.26 -18.21 -9.37
C GLY A 321 -25.88 -17.89 -10.73
N ARG A 322 -27.08 -18.42 -10.95
CA ARG A 322 -27.83 -18.27 -12.21
C ARG A 322 -29.23 -17.75 -11.95
N THR A 323 -29.76 -16.97 -12.90
CA THR A 323 -31.18 -16.64 -12.90
C THR A 323 -31.99 -17.78 -13.52
N VAL A 324 -32.85 -18.42 -12.73
CA VAL A 324 -33.75 -19.50 -13.15
C VAL A 324 -35.18 -19.04 -12.91
N GLY A 325 -36.01 -19.00 -13.96
CA GLY A 325 -37.40 -18.55 -13.84
C GLY A 325 -37.55 -17.13 -13.28
N GLY A 326 -36.64 -16.21 -13.64
CA GLY A 326 -36.66 -14.82 -13.17
C GLY A 326 -36.17 -14.61 -11.73
N LYS A 327 -35.69 -15.65 -11.05
CA LYS A 327 -35.12 -15.57 -9.70
C LYS A 327 -33.65 -15.94 -9.71
N PHE A 328 -32.83 -15.17 -9.03
CA PHE A 328 -31.42 -15.52 -8.83
C PHE A 328 -31.31 -16.72 -7.88
N VAL A 329 -30.67 -17.78 -8.33
CA VAL A 329 -30.39 -19.01 -7.58
C VAL A 329 -28.90 -19.05 -7.31
N GLN A 330 -28.55 -18.89 -6.04
CA GLN A 330 -27.17 -18.93 -5.57
C GLN A 330 -26.59 -20.35 -5.61
N ASN A 331 -25.30 -20.47 -5.91
CA ASN A 331 -24.57 -21.73 -5.81
C ASN A 331 -24.54 -22.25 -4.36
N ALA A 332 -24.49 -23.58 -4.21
CA ALA A 332 -24.49 -24.22 -2.89
C ALA A 332 -23.18 -23.99 -2.12
N THR A 333 -22.05 -23.99 -2.84
CA THR A 333 -20.69 -23.96 -2.26
C THR A 333 -19.86 -22.82 -2.84
N TYR A 334 -18.90 -22.33 -2.06
CA TYR A 334 -17.83 -21.47 -2.57
C TYR A 334 -16.84 -22.29 -3.38
N ARG A 335 -16.56 -21.88 -4.61
CA ARG A 335 -15.53 -22.47 -5.47
C ARG A 335 -14.91 -21.38 -6.31
N ALA A 336 -13.58 -21.36 -6.42
CA ALA A 336 -12.91 -20.46 -7.35
C ALA A 336 -12.73 -21.12 -8.72
N MET A 337 -12.68 -20.29 -9.74
CA MET A 337 -12.48 -20.72 -11.11
C MET A 337 -11.05 -21.29 -11.28
N PRO A 338 -10.87 -22.49 -11.86
CA PRO A 338 -9.55 -23.06 -12.04
C PRO A 338 -8.65 -22.21 -12.94
N VAL A 339 -7.41 -21.98 -12.51
CA VAL A 339 -6.42 -21.21 -13.29
C VAL A 339 -6.06 -21.92 -14.59
N THR A 340 -6.23 -23.25 -14.66
CA THR A 340 -5.90 -24.07 -15.84
C THR A 340 -6.95 -24.01 -16.96
N PHE A 341 -8.10 -23.38 -16.74
CA PHE A 341 -9.14 -23.26 -17.76
C PHE A 341 -8.70 -22.34 -18.91
N THR A 342 -9.01 -22.72 -20.15
CA THR A 342 -8.87 -21.82 -21.31
C THR A 342 -9.85 -20.65 -21.20
N THR A 343 -9.60 -19.55 -21.92
CA THR A 343 -10.53 -18.40 -21.94
C THR A 343 -11.97 -18.82 -22.25
N ALA A 344 -12.18 -19.67 -23.26
CA ALA A 344 -13.51 -20.16 -23.61
C ALA A 344 -14.17 -20.98 -22.49
N GLN A 345 -13.39 -21.78 -21.75
CA GLN A 345 -13.91 -22.52 -20.59
C GLN A 345 -14.31 -21.56 -19.47
N GLN A 346 -13.49 -20.55 -19.19
CA GLN A 346 -13.79 -19.51 -18.20
C GLN A 346 -15.10 -18.79 -18.54
N GLU A 347 -15.23 -18.31 -19.78
CA GLU A 347 -16.41 -17.60 -20.28
C GLU A 347 -17.70 -18.41 -20.16
N SER A 348 -17.64 -19.71 -20.46
CA SER A 348 -18.81 -20.60 -20.41
C SER A 348 -19.28 -20.95 -18.99
N SER A 349 -18.47 -20.68 -17.96
CA SER A 349 -18.68 -21.21 -16.59
C SER A 349 -18.65 -20.16 -15.49
N PHE A 350 -18.64 -18.87 -15.83
CA PHE A 350 -18.62 -17.78 -14.87
C PHE A 350 -19.68 -17.89 -13.76
N ALA A 351 -20.89 -18.32 -14.12
CA ALA A 351 -22.00 -18.46 -13.18
C ALA A 351 -21.77 -19.51 -12.07
N ASP A 352 -20.79 -20.40 -12.23
CA ASP A 352 -20.49 -21.50 -11.29
C ASP A 352 -19.54 -21.13 -10.16
N TYR A 353 -18.86 -19.97 -10.25
CA TYR A 353 -17.75 -19.65 -9.37
C TYR A 353 -18.02 -18.45 -8.48
N ALA A 354 -17.45 -18.48 -7.28
CA ALA A 354 -17.52 -17.41 -6.31
C ALA A 354 -16.88 -16.14 -6.84
N VAL A 355 -17.40 -15.02 -6.37
CA VAL A 355 -16.94 -13.67 -6.69
C VAL A 355 -16.50 -12.98 -5.41
N LEU A 356 -15.75 -11.88 -5.50
CA LEU A 356 -15.42 -11.04 -4.36
C LEU A 356 -16.72 -10.60 -3.67
N ASP A 357 -16.71 -10.63 -2.34
CA ASP A 357 -17.87 -10.25 -1.54
C ASP A 357 -18.30 -8.83 -1.86
N SER A 358 -19.59 -8.69 -2.18
CA SER A 358 -20.18 -7.45 -2.64
C SER A 358 -20.22 -6.39 -1.53
N GLY A 359 -20.49 -6.80 -0.29
CA GLY A 359 -20.55 -5.89 0.87
C GLY A 359 -19.19 -5.41 1.35
N THR A 360 -18.16 -6.24 1.25
CA THR A 360 -16.79 -5.95 1.72
C THR A 360 -16.00 -5.16 0.68
N PHE A 361 -16.10 -5.54 -0.59
CA PHE A 361 -15.25 -4.98 -1.65
C PHE A 361 -16.02 -4.09 -2.61
N VAL A 362 -16.96 -4.67 -3.33
CA VAL A 362 -17.52 -4.08 -4.56
C VAL A 362 -18.30 -2.81 -4.26
N PHE A 363 -19.17 -2.83 -3.25
CA PHE A 363 -20.02 -1.69 -2.91
C PHE A 363 -19.58 -0.96 -1.63
N ASN A 364 -18.30 -1.09 -1.26
CA ASN A 364 -17.78 -0.49 -0.04
C ASN A 364 -17.01 0.80 -0.33
N SER A 365 -17.71 1.93 -0.29
CA SER A 365 -17.13 3.28 -0.44
C SER A 365 -16.24 3.70 0.73
N LYS A 366 -16.15 2.89 1.80
CA LYS A 366 -15.37 3.19 3.01
C LYS A 366 -14.07 2.41 3.11
N LEU A 367 -13.71 1.62 2.09
CA LEU A 367 -12.43 0.92 2.06
C LEU A 367 -11.26 1.89 2.24
N PRO A 368 -10.37 1.66 3.23
CA PRO A 368 -9.20 2.49 3.43
C PRO A 368 -8.06 2.10 2.50
N GLY A 369 -7.13 3.03 2.29
CA GLY A 369 -5.78 2.70 1.84
C GLY A 369 -5.04 1.91 2.93
N ILE A 370 -4.37 0.81 2.58
CA ILE A 370 -3.73 -0.08 3.55
C ILE A 370 -2.21 0.06 3.42
N LEU A 371 -1.56 0.62 4.45
CA LEU A 371 -0.10 0.80 4.44
C LEU A 371 0.59 -0.31 5.23
N ILE A 372 0.15 -0.61 6.45
CA ILE A 372 0.63 -1.75 7.25
C ILE A 372 -0.45 -2.22 8.23
N THR A 373 -0.56 -3.53 8.42
CA THR A 373 -1.54 -4.16 9.32
C THR A 373 -0.86 -4.93 10.46
N ALA A 374 -1.58 -5.10 11.56
CA ALA A 374 -1.14 -5.89 12.70
C ALA A 374 -0.88 -7.36 12.34
N SER A 375 -1.76 -7.93 11.51
CA SER A 375 -1.63 -9.29 10.99
C SER A 375 -0.33 -9.46 10.20
N GLU A 376 -0.01 -8.52 9.30
CA GLU A 376 1.25 -8.57 8.54
C GLU A 376 2.47 -8.53 9.47
N VAL A 377 2.48 -7.61 10.44
CA VAL A 377 3.58 -7.46 11.39
C VAL A 377 3.75 -8.70 12.26
N ASN A 378 2.65 -9.31 12.72
CA ASN A 378 2.73 -10.55 13.48
C ASN A 378 3.16 -11.75 12.63
N LEU A 379 2.86 -11.78 11.32
CA LEU A 379 3.43 -12.79 10.41
C LEU A 379 4.92 -12.58 10.14
N LEU A 380 5.37 -11.33 10.07
CA LEU A 380 6.81 -10.99 10.02
C LEU A 380 7.53 -11.43 11.30
N LYS A 381 6.93 -11.19 12.47
CA LYS A 381 7.42 -11.66 13.78
C LYS A 381 7.47 -13.20 13.82
N ALA A 382 6.41 -13.86 13.36
CA ALA A 382 6.33 -15.32 13.32
C ALA A 382 7.44 -15.92 12.45
N GLU A 383 7.70 -15.36 11.26
CA GLU A 383 8.82 -15.76 10.42
C GLU A 383 10.16 -15.58 11.14
N ALA A 384 10.41 -14.39 11.70
CA ALA A 384 11.68 -14.09 12.36
C ALA A 384 11.94 -15.01 13.56
N TYR A 385 10.92 -15.27 14.38
CA TYR A 385 11.04 -16.17 15.52
C TYR A 385 11.22 -17.62 15.10
N GLU A 386 10.55 -18.10 14.05
CA GLU A 386 10.72 -19.48 13.59
C GLU A 386 12.10 -19.71 12.96
N ARG A 387 12.64 -18.69 12.28
CA ARG A 387 13.98 -18.78 11.67
C ARG A 387 15.12 -18.60 12.67
N TRP A 388 14.96 -17.67 13.61
CA TRP A 388 16.09 -17.15 14.38
C TRP A 388 15.87 -17.08 15.90
N GLY A 389 14.66 -17.32 16.37
CA GLY A 389 14.27 -17.12 17.76
C GLY A 389 13.58 -18.33 18.36
N SER A 390 12.50 -18.08 19.10
CA SER A 390 11.73 -19.12 19.80
C SER A 390 10.54 -19.56 18.95
N THR A 391 10.45 -20.85 18.63
CA THR A 391 9.26 -21.45 18.00
C THR A 391 7.98 -21.24 18.81
N THR A 392 8.07 -21.12 20.14
CA THR A 392 6.89 -20.76 20.97
C THR A 392 6.42 -19.35 20.65
N ASN A 393 7.34 -18.39 20.60
CA ASN A 393 7.01 -17.01 20.23
C ASN A 393 6.53 -16.92 18.77
N ALA A 394 7.09 -17.75 17.88
CA ALA A 394 6.65 -17.85 16.49
C ALA A 394 5.20 -18.32 16.41
N LYS A 395 4.83 -19.38 17.15
CA LYS A 395 3.45 -19.87 17.23
C LYS A 395 2.52 -18.79 17.77
N THR A 396 2.88 -18.13 18.88
CA THR A 396 2.05 -17.06 19.46
C THR A 396 1.80 -15.94 18.45
N ALA A 397 2.85 -15.45 17.79
CA ALA A 397 2.71 -14.40 16.79
C ALA A 397 1.88 -14.86 15.58
N TYR A 398 2.07 -16.11 15.12
CA TYR A 398 1.28 -16.68 14.03
C TYR A 398 -0.20 -16.78 14.38
N ASP A 399 -0.55 -17.41 15.50
CA ASP A 399 -1.94 -17.58 15.95
C ASP A 399 -2.64 -16.23 16.10
N VAL A 400 -1.94 -15.23 16.66
CA VAL A 400 -2.44 -13.85 16.79
C VAL A 400 -2.68 -13.24 15.40
N ALA A 401 -1.73 -13.38 14.48
CA ALA A 401 -1.89 -12.83 13.14
C ALA A 401 -3.09 -13.40 12.39
N LEU A 402 -3.35 -14.70 12.51
CA LEU A 402 -4.50 -15.34 11.87
C LEU A 402 -5.81 -14.73 12.38
N ARG A 403 -5.93 -14.57 13.71
CA ARG A 403 -7.10 -13.90 14.33
C ARG A 403 -7.23 -12.45 13.89
N GLN A 404 -6.11 -11.74 13.81
CA GLN A 404 -6.09 -10.36 13.33
C GLN A 404 -6.50 -10.28 11.85
N SER A 405 -6.10 -11.22 11.01
CA SER A 405 -6.55 -11.27 9.62
C SER A 405 -8.05 -11.48 9.52
N VAL A 406 -8.66 -12.29 10.39
CA VAL A 406 -10.12 -12.45 10.45
C VAL A 406 -10.75 -11.11 10.85
N ALA A 407 -10.34 -10.53 11.98
CA ALA A 407 -10.86 -9.26 12.47
C ALA A 407 -10.72 -8.13 11.44
N PHE A 408 -9.62 -8.10 10.69
CA PHE A 408 -9.37 -7.11 9.64
C PHE A 408 -10.42 -7.14 8.52
N TYR A 409 -10.69 -8.31 7.92
CA TYR A 409 -11.66 -8.38 6.82
C TYR A 409 -13.11 -8.15 7.29
N TYR A 410 -13.46 -8.63 8.49
CA TYR A 410 -14.75 -8.32 9.09
C TYR A 410 -14.89 -6.84 9.46
N TYR A 411 -13.80 -6.17 9.85
CA TYR A 411 -13.79 -4.72 9.99
C TYR A 411 -14.09 -4.03 8.66
N LEU A 412 -13.43 -4.42 7.56
CA LEU A 412 -13.69 -3.85 6.23
C LEU A 412 -15.16 -3.99 5.82
N ASN A 413 -15.77 -5.15 6.05
CA ASN A 413 -17.21 -5.33 5.83
C ASN A 413 -18.05 -4.40 6.73
N SER A 414 -17.71 -4.32 8.02
CA SER A 414 -18.49 -3.60 9.02
C SER A 414 -18.58 -2.09 8.78
N ILE A 415 -17.53 -1.50 8.19
CA ILE A 415 -17.45 -0.06 7.88
C ILE A 415 -18.23 0.33 6.62
N ASN A 416 -18.74 -0.64 5.86
CA ASN A 416 -19.66 -0.32 4.78
C ASN A 416 -20.94 0.31 5.36
N THR A 417 -21.32 1.46 4.81
CA THR A 417 -22.50 2.25 5.20
C THR A 417 -23.70 2.07 4.26
N GLY A 418 -23.55 1.32 3.16
CA GLY A 418 -24.63 1.01 2.22
C GLY A 418 -25.62 -0.03 2.78
N ALA A 419 -26.79 -0.15 2.14
CA ALA A 419 -27.85 -1.10 2.52
C ALA A 419 -27.54 -2.57 2.16
N PHE A 420 -26.26 -2.92 1.99
CA PHE A 420 -25.83 -4.26 1.61
C PHE A 420 -25.74 -5.18 2.85
N VAL A 421 -25.86 -6.49 2.63
CA VAL A 421 -25.86 -7.49 3.69
C VAL A 421 -24.51 -7.46 4.40
N LYS A 422 -24.52 -7.16 5.70
CA LYS A 422 -23.33 -7.32 6.55
C LYS A 422 -23.15 -8.81 6.83
N VAL A 423 -21.90 -9.24 6.80
CA VAL A 423 -21.54 -10.62 7.13
C VAL A 423 -21.28 -10.70 8.63
N ASP A 424 -22.03 -11.56 9.32
CA ASP A 424 -21.83 -11.75 10.76
C ASP A 424 -20.42 -12.29 11.04
N ALA A 425 -19.76 -11.68 12.02
CA ALA A 425 -18.43 -12.12 12.46
C ALA A 425 -18.50 -13.54 13.03
N PRO A 426 -17.49 -14.39 12.74
CA PRO A 426 -17.43 -15.75 13.27
C PRO A 426 -17.28 -15.72 14.78
N THR A 427 -17.82 -16.74 15.45
CA THR A 427 -17.64 -16.90 16.90
C THR A 427 -16.16 -17.13 17.24
N THR A 428 -15.76 -16.78 18.46
CA THR A 428 -14.41 -17.09 18.97
C THR A 428 -14.09 -18.58 18.84
N ALA A 429 -15.05 -19.46 19.11
CA ALA A 429 -14.88 -20.91 18.97
C ALA A 429 -14.60 -21.34 17.52
N THR A 430 -15.27 -20.72 16.53
CA THR A 430 -15.00 -20.97 15.11
C THR A 430 -13.58 -20.56 14.73
N VAL A 431 -13.14 -19.38 15.17
CA VAL A 431 -11.79 -18.89 14.90
C VAL A 431 -10.74 -19.74 15.63
N ASP A 432 -11.00 -20.15 16.87
CA ASP A 432 -10.13 -21.05 17.65
C ASP A 432 -9.95 -22.40 16.96
N ALA A 433 -11.04 -22.99 16.47
CA ALA A 433 -10.98 -24.25 15.75
C ALA A 433 -10.14 -24.11 14.47
N TRP A 434 -10.33 -23.04 13.70
CA TRP A 434 -9.54 -22.77 12.51
C TRP A 434 -8.05 -22.62 12.83
N VAL A 435 -7.69 -21.77 13.79
CA VAL A 435 -6.29 -21.50 14.16
C VAL A 435 -5.58 -22.72 14.74
N ASN A 436 -6.28 -23.54 15.52
CA ASN A 436 -5.64 -24.62 16.28
C ASN A 436 -5.73 -26.00 15.63
N THR A 437 -6.75 -26.26 14.79
CA THR A 437 -7.07 -27.63 14.36
C THR A 437 -7.19 -27.80 12.84
N SER A 438 -7.26 -26.72 12.06
CA SER A 438 -7.36 -26.82 10.60
C SER A 438 -6.02 -27.08 9.91
N THR A 439 -6.03 -27.20 8.59
CA THR A 439 -4.81 -27.25 7.77
C THR A 439 -3.98 -25.95 7.85
N ALA A 440 -4.57 -24.84 8.30
CA ALA A 440 -3.86 -23.61 8.61
C ALA A 440 -3.16 -23.62 9.98
N ALA A 441 -3.39 -24.63 10.83
CA ALA A 441 -2.78 -24.66 12.16
C ALA A 441 -1.25 -24.73 12.11
N TYR A 442 -0.59 -24.05 13.04
CA TYR A 442 0.87 -23.99 13.16
C TYR A 442 1.47 -25.34 13.60
N THR A 443 1.63 -26.26 12.65
CA THR A 443 2.04 -27.65 12.87
C THR A 443 3.06 -28.09 11.82
N GLY A 444 3.74 -29.21 12.07
CA GLY A 444 4.75 -29.79 11.18
C GLY A 444 6.20 -29.42 11.54
N ALA A 445 7.12 -29.75 10.65
CA ALA A 445 8.51 -29.36 10.76
C ALA A 445 8.70 -27.85 10.53
N SER A 446 9.90 -27.33 10.77
CA SER A 446 10.17 -25.89 10.61
C SER A 446 9.89 -25.39 9.20
N ALA A 447 10.23 -26.17 8.17
CA ALA A 447 9.91 -25.85 6.78
C ALA A 447 8.38 -25.74 6.55
N ASP A 448 7.59 -26.67 7.09
CA ASP A 448 6.13 -26.66 6.97
C ASP A 448 5.54 -25.42 7.65
N LYS A 449 6.02 -25.08 8.85
CA LYS A 449 5.60 -23.90 9.60
C LYS A 449 5.90 -22.61 8.85
N LEU A 450 7.10 -22.50 8.25
CA LEU A 450 7.46 -21.36 7.41
C LEU A 450 6.56 -21.27 6.17
N THR A 451 6.29 -22.38 5.49
CA THR A 451 5.33 -22.41 4.38
C THR A 451 3.94 -21.93 4.81
N LYS A 452 3.47 -22.31 6.00
CA LYS A 452 2.19 -21.83 6.55
C LYS A 452 2.22 -20.34 6.86
N ILE A 453 3.30 -19.81 7.44
CA ILE A 453 3.50 -18.36 7.66
C ILE A 453 3.42 -17.61 6.34
N TYR A 454 4.20 -18.01 5.34
CA TYR A 454 4.26 -17.35 4.03
C TYR A 454 2.92 -17.39 3.30
N THR A 455 2.27 -18.55 3.30
CA THR A 455 0.97 -18.74 2.63
C THR A 455 -0.13 -17.91 3.30
N GLN A 456 -0.19 -17.87 4.64
CA GLN A 456 -1.18 -17.07 5.35
C GLN A 456 -0.93 -15.56 5.22
N LYS A 457 0.34 -15.14 5.09
CA LYS A 457 0.69 -13.74 4.80
C LYS A 457 0.25 -13.32 3.40
N TRP A 458 0.52 -14.15 2.41
CA TRP A 458 0.00 -13.95 1.05
C TRP A 458 -1.54 -13.89 1.02
N ALA A 459 -2.22 -14.80 1.75
CA ALA A 459 -3.68 -14.80 1.85
C ALA A 459 -4.22 -13.54 2.55
N HIS A 460 -3.52 -13.02 3.58
CA HIS A 460 -3.91 -11.80 4.27
C HIS A 460 -3.78 -10.54 3.40
N PHE A 461 -2.81 -10.48 2.49
CA PHE A 461 -2.69 -9.34 1.59
C PHE A 461 -3.85 -9.26 0.59
N GLY A 462 -4.28 -10.42 0.07
CA GLY A 462 -5.40 -10.52 -0.86
C GLY A 462 -5.31 -9.54 -2.04
N VAL A 463 -6.46 -9.15 -2.58
CA VAL A 463 -6.53 -8.26 -3.74
C VAL A 463 -6.03 -6.84 -3.46
N LEU A 464 -6.27 -6.31 -2.25
CA LEU A 464 -5.99 -4.92 -1.92
C LEU A 464 -4.49 -4.61 -1.72
N GLN A 465 -3.66 -5.61 -1.41
CA GLN A 465 -2.23 -5.46 -1.20
C GLN A 465 -1.40 -6.34 -2.15
N SER A 466 -1.87 -6.50 -3.38
CA SER A 466 -1.26 -7.38 -4.40
C SER A 466 0.23 -7.08 -4.66
N THR A 467 0.68 -5.82 -4.56
CA THR A 467 2.11 -5.47 -4.67
C THR A 467 2.96 -6.15 -3.59
N GLU A 468 2.52 -6.12 -2.34
CA GLU A 468 3.23 -6.76 -1.22
C GLU A 468 3.17 -8.28 -1.34
N ALA A 469 2.04 -8.84 -1.79
CA ALA A 469 1.90 -10.26 -2.07
C ALA A 469 2.87 -10.74 -3.15
N TRP A 470 3.03 -9.98 -4.24
CA TRP A 470 3.98 -10.32 -5.30
C TRP A 470 5.43 -10.23 -4.83
N SER A 471 5.77 -9.22 -4.02
CA SER A 471 7.10 -9.13 -3.43
C SER A 471 7.40 -10.27 -2.46
N GLU A 472 6.44 -10.68 -1.62
CA GLU A 472 6.60 -11.84 -0.73
C GLU A 472 6.67 -13.18 -1.48
N TYR A 473 5.86 -13.34 -2.52
CA TYR A 473 5.92 -14.51 -3.40
C TYR A 473 7.30 -14.62 -4.05
N ARG A 474 7.83 -13.53 -4.62
CA ARG A 474 9.19 -13.49 -5.20
C ARG A 474 10.30 -13.74 -4.17
N ARG A 475 10.10 -13.29 -2.92
CA ARG A 475 11.09 -13.44 -1.83
C ARG A 475 11.14 -14.87 -1.30
N THR A 476 9.98 -15.51 -1.17
CA THR A 476 9.84 -16.78 -0.44
C THR A 476 9.63 -17.98 -1.35
N GLY A 477 9.13 -17.77 -2.57
CA GLY A 477 8.65 -18.84 -3.45
C GLY A 477 7.29 -19.41 -3.04
N PHE A 478 6.63 -18.83 -2.04
CA PHE A 478 5.36 -19.32 -1.50
C PHE A 478 4.22 -18.30 -1.64
N PRO A 479 2.97 -18.75 -1.84
CA PRO A 479 2.59 -20.15 -2.08
C PRO A 479 3.12 -20.73 -3.40
N VAL A 480 3.09 -22.06 -3.56
CA VAL A 480 3.53 -22.71 -4.81
C VAL A 480 2.44 -22.56 -5.86
N LEU A 481 2.53 -21.51 -6.68
CA LEU A 481 1.53 -21.12 -7.66
C LEU A 481 1.76 -21.79 -9.03
N THR A 482 0.67 -22.20 -9.67
CA THR A 482 0.69 -22.77 -11.03
C THR A 482 0.35 -21.69 -12.06
N PHE A 483 1.24 -21.43 -13.01
CA PHE A 483 1.02 -20.47 -14.09
C PHE A 483 0.85 -21.20 -15.44
N PRO A 484 -0.34 -21.18 -16.06
CA PRO A 484 -0.54 -21.74 -17.39
C PRO A 484 0.35 -21.07 -18.44
N THR A 485 1.22 -21.86 -19.09
CA THR A 485 2.15 -21.35 -20.11
C THR A 485 1.68 -21.57 -21.54
N ASN A 486 0.73 -22.49 -21.75
CA ASN A 486 0.23 -22.82 -23.08
C ASN A 486 -0.61 -21.66 -23.68
N GLY A 487 -0.42 -21.38 -24.97
CA GLY A 487 -1.12 -20.33 -25.71
C GLY A 487 -0.74 -18.91 -25.28
N LYS A 488 0.35 -18.74 -24.53
CA LYS A 488 0.86 -17.42 -24.12
C LYS A 488 1.76 -16.84 -25.21
N GLN A 489 1.81 -15.51 -25.27
CA GLN A 489 2.67 -14.80 -26.20
C GLN A 489 4.14 -15.16 -25.96
N THR A 490 4.89 -15.36 -27.04
CA THR A 490 6.32 -15.69 -26.98
C THR A 490 7.10 -14.65 -26.17
N GLY A 491 7.88 -15.12 -25.19
CA GLY A 491 8.62 -14.27 -24.26
C GLY A 491 7.79 -13.77 -23.07
N PHE A 492 6.49 -14.11 -23.01
CA PHE A 492 5.53 -13.77 -21.96
C PHE A 492 4.78 -14.99 -21.42
N GLU A 493 5.43 -16.16 -21.44
CA GLU A 493 4.85 -17.43 -20.98
C GLU A 493 4.70 -17.52 -19.46
N THR A 494 5.47 -16.73 -18.71
CA THR A 494 5.42 -16.66 -17.25
C THR A 494 5.40 -15.21 -16.75
N PRO A 495 4.93 -14.99 -15.50
CA PRO A 495 5.10 -13.70 -14.82
C PRO A 495 6.56 -13.25 -14.82
N PRO A 496 6.81 -11.92 -14.83
CA PRO A 496 8.16 -11.41 -14.74
C PRO A 496 8.70 -11.49 -13.29
N THR A 497 10.00 -11.27 -13.12
CA THR A 497 10.64 -11.07 -11.80
C THR A 497 10.67 -9.60 -11.38
N ARG A 498 10.50 -8.68 -12.34
CA ARG A 498 10.42 -7.22 -12.18
C ARG A 498 9.63 -6.60 -13.33
N LEU A 499 9.11 -5.40 -13.14
CA LEU A 499 8.64 -4.58 -14.25
C LEU A 499 9.84 -3.98 -15.00
N VAL A 500 9.69 -3.79 -16.31
CA VAL A 500 10.69 -3.05 -17.09
C VAL A 500 10.39 -1.55 -17.04
N TYR A 501 11.42 -0.72 -17.17
CA TYR A 501 11.23 0.72 -17.05
C TYR A 501 10.29 1.24 -18.16
N PRO A 502 9.47 2.25 -17.87
CA PRO A 502 8.53 2.80 -18.84
C PRO A 502 9.19 3.46 -20.04
N ALA A 503 8.45 3.56 -21.15
CA ALA A 503 8.96 4.08 -22.42
C ALA A 503 9.43 5.54 -22.33
N LYS A 504 8.72 6.42 -21.63
CA LYS A 504 9.13 7.83 -21.48
C LYS A 504 10.41 7.96 -20.69
N GLU A 505 10.59 7.15 -19.65
CA GLU A 505 11.82 7.19 -18.85
C GLU A 505 13.04 6.80 -19.71
N LYS A 506 12.90 5.75 -20.53
CA LYS A 506 13.94 5.30 -21.45
C LYS A 506 14.32 6.36 -22.50
N SER A 507 13.35 7.11 -22.99
CA SER A 507 13.57 8.12 -24.04
C SER A 507 14.06 9.46 -23.48
N LEU A 508 13.46 9.94 -22.40
CA LEU A 508 13.74 11.25 -21.81
C LEU A 508 14.99 11.24 -20.92
N ASN A 509 15.32 10.11 -20.29
CA ASN A 509 16.51 9.94 -19.44
C ASN A 509 17.53 8.96 -20.08
N SER A 510 17.63 8.97 -21.40
CA SER A 510 18.36 7.95 -22.18
C SER A 510 19.83 7.77 -21.78
N ALA A 511 20.55 8.86 -21.50
CA ALA A 511 21.96 8.82 -21.09
C ALA A 511 22.17 8.06 -19.77
N ASN A 512 21.33 8.30 -18.76
CA ASN A 512 21.42 7.56 -17.49
C ASN A 512 20.81 6.16 -17.60
N TYR A 513 19.77 5.99 -18.41
CA TYR A 513 19.16 4.68 -18.66
C TYR A 513 20.17 3.69 -19.26
N GLN A 514 21.08 4.13 -20.13
CA GLN A 514 22.14 3.27 -20.68
C GLN A 514 22.96 2.56 -19.59
N ALA A 515 23.18 3.20 -18.43
CA ALA A 515 23.91 2.59 -17.31
C ALA A 515 23.19 1.40 -16.67
N VAL A 516 21.85 1.31 -16.81
CA VAL A 516 21.02 0.26 -16.23
C VAL A 516 20.31 -0.62 -17.26
N GLN A 517 20.44 -0.32 -18.56
CA GLN A 517 19.74 -1.01 -19.65
C GLN A 517 19.95 -2.53 -19.62
N ALA A 518 21.17 -3.00 -19.33
CA ALA A 518 21.47 -4.43 -19.24
C ALA A 518 20.70 -5.15 -18.12
N LYS A 519 20.29 -4.42 -17.07
CA LYS A 519 19.48 -4.94 -15.97
C LYS A 519 17.99 -4.86 -16.26
N ASP A 520 17.54 -4.06 -17.23
CA ASP A 520 16.13 -3.80 -17.53
C ASP A 520 15.50 -4.93 -18.38
N THR A 521 15.43 -6.12 -17.79
CA THR A 521 14.79 -7.29 -18.41
C THR A 521 13.76 -7.87 -17.47
N ARG A 522 12.74 -8.53 -18.04
CA ARG A 522 11.67 -9.19 -17.28
C ARG A 522 12.17 -10.32 -16.35
N LYS A 523 13.40 -10.80 -16.53
CA LYS A 523 13.99 -11.92 -15.78
C LYS A 523 15.11 -11.50 -14.83
N THR A 524 15.55 -10.25 -14.89
CA THR A 524 16.54 -9.75 -13.93
C THR A 524 15.90 -9.71 -12.55
N LYS A 525 16.57 -10.31 -11.56
CA LYS A 525 16.10 -10.32 -10.18
C LYS A 525 16.29 -8.95 -9.53
N ILE A 526 15.32 -8.56 -8.71
CA ILE A 526 15.51 -7.49 -7.72
C ILE A 526 16.52 -7.99 -6.68
N PHE A 527 17.38 -7.13 -6.14
CA PHE A 527 18.56 -7.55 -5.36
C PHE A 527 18.23 -8.46 -4.16
N TRP A 528 17.04 -8.32 -3.57
CA TRP A 528 16.63 -9.10 -2.40
C TRP A 528 16.05 -10.47 -2.74
N MET A 529 15.82 -10.76 -4.02
CA MET A 529 15.30 -12.06 -4.46
C MET A 529 16.41 -13.13 -4.36
N PRO A 530 16.11 -14.32 -3.80
CA PRO A 530 17.05 -15.43 -3.70
C PRO A 530 17.42 -16.00 -5.07
#